data_AF-A0A8H4SZZ5-F1
#
_entry.id   AF-A0A8H4SZZ5-F1
#
_cell.length_a   1.000
_cell.length_b   1.000
_cell.length_c   1.000
_cell.angle_alpha   90.00
_cell.angle_beta   90.00
_cell.angle_gamma   90.00
#
_symmetry.space_group_name_H-M   'P 1'
#
loop_
_entity.id
_entity.type
_entity.pdbx_description
1 polymer ?
#
loop_
_entity_poly.entity_id
_entity_poly.type
_entity_poly.pdbx_seq_one_letter_code
_entity_poly.pdbx_strand_id
1 'polypeptide(L)'
;MTPVVRTIQVSTPIAANPDSAFALIIDLPGYNDWLPHSTAYKGITEVSDTPIVVGSKYVERSPAGTRYGEVYQLDPAQHHVAFKQPMRLALGLEIQIRVDMKVNEIREESTAGVDNVSSVVDRTVTLEFPWYMLPMAGVIAGQFEEEINRTMTEMKKYLEGLANQGTA
;
A
#
# COMPACT_ATOMS: atom_id res chain seq x y z
N MET A 1 4.33 -8.09 -28.90
CA MET A 1 3.18 -7.19 -28.66
C MET A 1 3.39 -6.55 -27.30
N THR A 2 3.20 -5.23 -27.18
CA THR A 2 3.61 -4.46 -26.00
C THR A 2 2.48 -4.39 -24.97
N PRO A 3 2.74 -4.68 -23.68
CA PRO A 3 1.74 -4.49 -22.63
C PRO A 3 1.39 -3.01 -22.47
N VAL A 4 0.16 -2.74 -22.01
CA VAL A 4 -0.28 -1.39 -21.67
C VAL A 4 0.11 -1.14 -20.23
N VAL A 5 0.95 -0.13 -19.99
CA VAL A 5 1.41 0.23 -18.64
C VAL A 5 0.65 1.46 -18.15
N ARG A 6 0.24 1.43 -16.88
CA ARG A 6 -0.31 2.57 -16.14
C ARG A 6 0.42 2.70 -14.81
N THR A 7 0.79 3.92 -14.45
CA THR A 7 1.45 4.21 -13.18
C THR A 7 0.60 5.19 -12.40
N ILE A 8 0.34 4.87 -11.14
CA ILE A 8 -0.39 5.71 -10.18
C ILE A 8 0.61 6.05 -9.08
N GLN A 9 0.75 7.34 -8.75
CA GLN A 9 1.65 7.82 -7.71
C GLN A 9 0.85 8.65 -6.71
N VAL A 10 0.94 8.28 -5.44
CA VAL A 10 0.30 9.00 -4.35
C VAL A 10 1.35 9.26 -3.27
N SER A 11 1.39 10.50 -2.79
CA SER A 11 2.25 10.93 -1.70
C SER A 11 1.37 11.48 -0.60
N THR A 12 1.51 10.99 0.63
CA THR A 12 0.62 11.36 1.75
C THR A 12 1.44 11.78 2.95
N PRO A 13 1.37 13.07 3.37
CA PRO A 13 1.94 13.50 4.63
C PRO A 13 1.10 13.00 5.79
N ILE A 14 1.76 12.45 6.81
CA ILE A 14 1.16 11.85 7.99
C ILE A 14 1.85 12.44 9.22
N ALA A 15 1.06 12.99 10.14
CA ALA A 15 1.57 13.48 11.43
C ALA A 15 1.85 12.30 12.39
N ALA A 16 2.78 11.44 12.00
CA ALA A 16 3.30 10.32 12.76
C ALA A 16 4.76 10.08 12.38
N ASN A 17 5.53 9.50 13.29
CA ASN A 17 6.93 9.17 13.05
C ASN A 17 7.06 8.12 11.91
N PRO A 18 8.16 8.13 11.13
CA PRO A 18 8.34 7.26 9.98
C PRO A 18 8.43 5.77 10.34
N ASP A 19 8.94 5.42 11.52
CA ASP A 19 9.03 4.03 11.98
C ASP A 19 7.65 3.40 12.18
N SER A 20 6.72 4.12 12.79
CA SER A 20 5.33 3.69 12.98
C SER A 20 4.61 3.53 11.64
N ALA A 21 4.82 4.47 10.71
CA ALA A 21 4.23 4.37 9.37
C ALA A 21 4.78 3.15 8.62
N PHE A 22 6.09 2.94 8.65
CA PHE A 22 6.72 1.80 8.00
C PHE A 22 6.31 0.46 8.64
N ALA A 23 6.28 0.39 9.97
CA ALA A 23 5.83 -0.79 10.70
C ALA A 23 4.39 -1.17 10.31
N LEU A 24 3.49 -0.19 10.18
CA LEU A 24 2.11 -0.43 9.75
C LEU A 24 2.03 -0.94 8.30
N ILE A 25 2.87 -0.42 7.40
CA ILE A 25 2.91 -0.85 5.99
C ILE A 25 3.38 -2.30 5.88
N ILE A 26 4.37 -2.71 6.69
CA ILE A 26 4.88 -4.07 6.59
C ILE A 26 4.01 -5.07 7.33
N ASP A 27 3.23 -4.69 8.36
CA ASP A 27 2.36 -5.59 9.14
C ASP A 27 1.13 -6.11 8.37
N LEU A 28 1.36 -6.92 7.33
CA LEU A 28 0.31 -7.49 6.47
C LEU A 28 -0.79 -8.23 7.28
N PRO A 29 -0.49 -9.04 8.31
CA PRO A 29 -1.53 -9.66 9.13
C PRO A 29 -2.44 -8.63 9.85
N GLY A 30 -1.87 -7.51 10.29
CA GLY A 30 -2.57 -6.44 11.00
C GLY A 30 -3.37 -5.47 10.10
N TYR A 31 -3.34 -5.62 8.78
CA TYR A 31 -4.09 -4.71 7.89
C TYR A 31 -5.60 -4.69 8.18
N ASN A 32 -6.17 -5.81 8.63
CA ASN A 32 -7.60 -5.91 8.94
C ASN A 32 -8.00 -5.10 10.19
N ASP A 33 -7.04 -4.69 11.02
CA ASP A 33 -7.31 -3.97 12.27
C ASP A 33 -7.53 -2.47 12.02
N TRP A 34 -6.90 -1.91 10.98
CA TRP A 34 -6.95 -0.48 10.71
C TRP A 34 -7.58 -0.11 9.37
N LEU A 35 -7.57 -1.00 8.36
CA LEU A 35 -8.11 -0.73 7.04
C LEU A 35 -9.54 -1.27 6.92
N PRO A 36 -10.58 -0.40 6.88
CA PRO A 36 -11.95 -0.86 6.71
C PRO A 36 -12.13 -1.58 5.37
N HIS A 37 -13.00 -2.59 5.36
CA HIS A 37 -13.38 -3.29 4.14
C HIS A 37 -14.03 -2.32 3.13
N SER A 38 -13.69 -2.49 1.86
CA SER A 38 -14.32 -1.81 0.73
C SER A 38 -14.91 -2.83 -0.25
N THR A 39 -15.41 -2.38 -1.39
CA THR A 39 -15.78 -3.29 -2.49
C THR A 39 -14.55 -3.98 -3.08
N ALA A 40 -13.38 -3.32 -3.06
CA ALA A 40 -12.13 -3.81 -3.64
C ALA A 40 -11.22 -4.54 -2.64
N TYR A 41 -11.25 -4.15 -1.36
CA TYR A 41 -10.47 -4.77 -0.28
C TYR A 41 -11.39 -5.48 0.72
N LYS A 42 -11.19 -6.78 0.91
CA LYS A 42 -11.96 -7.62 1.87
C LYS A 42 -11.07 -8.21 2.96
N GLY A 43 -9.84 -7.73 3.06
CA GLY A 43 -8.85 -8.25 3.98
C GLY A 43 -7.78 -9.09 3.31
N ILE A 44 -6.64 -9.17 4.00
CA ILE A 44 -5.60 -10.16 3.73
C ILE A 44 -6.03 -11.46 4.40
N THR A 45 -6.09 -12.53 3.61
CA THR A 45 -6.67 -13.82 4.05
C THR A 45 -5.63 -14.87 4.40
N GLU A 46 -4.43 -14.76 3.83
CA GLU A 46 -3.32 -15.68 4.05
C GLU A 46 -2.03 -14.87 4.01
N VAL A 47 -1.10 -15.17 4.92
CA VAL A 47 0.27 -14.63 4.95
C VAL A 47 1.21 -15.77 5.31
N SER A 48 2.31 -15.95 4.57
CA SER A 48 3.23 -17.08 4.78
C SER A 48 4.15 -16.93 5.99
N ASP A 49 4.53 -15.70 6.34
CA ASP A 49 5.54 -15.44 7.37
C ASP A 49 5.12 -14.29 8.30
N THR A 50 5.52 -14.38 9.56
CA THR A 50 5.37 -13.31 10.56
C THR A 50 6.54 -13.40 11.53
N PRO A 51 7.46 -12.40 11.58
CA PRO A 51 7.45 -11.17 10.79
C PRO A 51 7.67 -11.43 9.29
N ILE A 52 7.25 -10.47 8.49
CA ILE A 52 7.38 -10.46 7.03
C ILE A 52 8.83 -10.25 6.63
N VAL A 53 9.25 -10.99 5.59
CA VAL A 53 10.60 -10.97 5.02
C VAL A 53 10.51 -10.91 3.49
N VAL A 54 11.63 -10.69 2.81
CA VAL A 54 11.68 -10.85 1.34
C VAL A 54 11.31 -12.30 1.00
N GLY A 55 10.38 -12.46 0.06
CA GLY A 55 9.80 -13.73 -0.34
C GLY A 55 8.48 -14.07 0.38
N SER A 56 8.09 -13.32 1.41
CA SER A 56 6.80 -13.52 2.07
C SER A 56 5.65 -13.30 1.10
N LYS A 57 4.68 -14.21 1.15
CA LYS A 57 3.51 -14.23 0.27
C LYS A 57 2.25 -13.92 1.03
N TYR A 58 1.31 -13.30 0.34
CA TYR A 58 -0.01 -13.03 0.89
C TYR A 58 -1.10 -13.15 -0.17
N VAL A 59 -2.34 -13.36 0.28
CA VAL A 59 -3.50 -13.48 -0.61
C VAL A 59 -4.60 -12.53 -0.19
N GLU A 60 -5.04 -11.68 -1.13
CA GLU A 60 -6.23 -10.85 -1.01
C GLU A 60 -7.33 -11.39 -1.93
N ARG A 61 -8.49 -11.72 -1.39
CA ARG A 61 -9.64 -12.20 -2.17
C ARG A 61 -10.73 -11.14 -2.18
N SER A 62 -11.22 -10.77 -3.36
CA SER A 62 -12.37 -9.88 -3.51
C SER A 62 -13.31 -10.37 -4.62
N PRO A 63 -14.54 -9.86 -4.71
CA PRO A 63 -15.44 -10.18 -5.83
C PRO A 63 -14.86 -9.81 -7.20
N ALA A 64 -13.93 -8.85 -7.27
CA ALA A 64 -13.28 -8.44 -8.50
C ALA A 64 -12.16 -9.41 -8.94
N GLY A 65 -11.63 -10.22 -8.03
CA GLY A 65 -10.54 -11.14 -8.31
C GLY A 65 -9.71 -11.50 -7.08
N THR A 66 -8.63 -12.25 -7.30
CA THR A 66 -7.67 -12.61 -6.25
C THR A 66 -6.31 -12.00 -6.57
N ARG A 67 -5.72 -11.29 -5.61
CA ARG A 67 -4.33 -10.82 -5.67
C ARG A 67 -3.44 -11.79 -4.93
N TYR A 68 -2.34 -12.16 -5.57
CA TYR A 68 -1.30 -13.02 -5.01
C TYR A 68 -0.06 -12.16 -4.81
N GLY A 69 0.12 -11.66 -3.60
CA GLY A 69 1.20 -10.78 -3.25
C GLY A 69 2.47 -11.53 -2.85
N GLU A 70 3.61 -10.92 -3.14
CA GLU A 70 4.95 -11.33 -2.73
C GLU A 70 5.76 -10.07 -2.40
N VAL A 71 6.37 -10.03 -1.21
CA VAL A 71 7.38 -9.03 -0.85
C VAL A 71 8.65 -9.33 -1.62
N TYR A 72 9.04 -8.50 -2.58
CA TYR A 72 10.26 -8.73 -3.38
C TYR A 72 11.43 -7.82 -2.97
N GLN A 73 11.17 -6.73 -2.25
CA GLN A 73 12.18 -5.90 -1.60
C GLN A 73 11.67 -5.45 -0.24
N LEU A 74 12.57 -5.43 0.75
CA LEU A 74 12.32 -4.94 2.10
C LEU A 74 13.64 -4.39 2.66
N ASP A 75 13.68 -3.10 2.92
CA ASP A 75 14.79 -2.39 3.55
C ASP A 75 14.27 -1.53 4.71
N PRO A 76 14.30 -2.06 5.95
CA PRO A 76 13.87 -1.32 7.13
C PRO A 76 14.71 -0.09 7.43
N ALA A 77 15.99 -0.05 7.03
CA ALA A 77 16.87 1.08 7.28
C ALA A 77 16.58 2.26 6.35
N GLN A 78 15.90 2.02 5.23
CA GLN A 78 15.48 3.05 4.26
C GLN A 78 13.96 3.24 4.23
N HIS A 79 13.23 2.59 5.15
CA HIS A 79 11.77 2.51 5.18
C HIS A 79 11.16 2.22 3.79
N HIS A 80 11.76 1.27 3.08
CA HIS A 80 11.38 0.90 1.73
C HIS A 80 10.88 -0.55 1.68
N VAL A 81 9.76 -0.76 0.99
CA VAL A 81 9.21 -2.09 0.73
C VAL A 81 8.56 -2.10 -0.64
N ALA A 82 8.72 -3.21 -1.35
CA ALA A 82 8.09 -3.39 -2.65
C ALA A 82 7.49 -4.78 -2.83
N PHE A 83 6.35 -4.81 -3.51
CA PHE A 83 5.51 -5.98 -3.69
C PHE A 83 5.27 -6.27 -5.17
N LYS A 84 5.29 -7.55 -5.53
CA LYS A 84 4.66 -8.05 -6.76
C LYS A 84 3.32 -8.63 -6.35
N GLN A 85 2.23 -8.17 -6.95
CA GLN A 85 0.89 -8.63 -6.58
C GLN A 85 0.04 -8.92 -7.80
N PRO A 86 0.43 -9.87 -8.68
CA PRO A 86 -0.40 -10.29 -9.80
C PRO A 86 -1.85 -10.54 -9.35
N MET A 87 -2.78 -10.01 -10.14
CA MET A 87 -4.20 -10.13 -9.86
C MET A 87 -4.86 -10.95 -10.95
N ARG A 88 -5.50 -12.04 -10.55
CA ARG A 88 -6.42 -12.79 -11.38
C ARG A 88 -7.82 -12.21 -11.21
N LEU A 89 -8.30 -11.52 -12.24
CA LEU A 89 -9.64 -10.94 -12.29
C LEU A 89 -10.72 -12.05 -12.35
N ALA A 90 -11.93 -11.74 -11.91
CA ALA A 90 -13.05 -12.67 -11.88
C ALA A 90 -13.37 -13.31 -13.25
N LEU A 91 -13.10 -12.59 -14.35
CA LEU A 91 -13.28 -13.07 -15.73
C LEU A 91 -12.13 -13.96 -16.24
N GLY A 92 -11.19 -14.37 -15.37
CA GLY A 92 -10.06 -15.23 -15.71
C GLY A 92 -8.89 -14.50 -16.39
N LEU A 93 -8.98 -13.17 -16.54
CA LEU A 93 -7.88 -12.33 -17.02
C LEU A 93 -6.86 -12.09 -15.91
N GLU A 94 -5.61 -11.85 -16.28
CA GLU A 94 -4.53 -11.57 -15.35
C GLU A 94 -3.89 -10.21 -15.66
N ILE A 95 -3.62 -9.44 -14.61
CA ILE A 95 -2.85 -8.19 -14.68
C ILE A 95 -1.65 -8.31 -13.72
N GLN A 96 -0.51 -7.77 -14.14
CA GLN A 96 0.65 -7.67 -13.25
C GLN A 96 0.57 -6.35 -12.51
N ILE A 97 0.88 -6.40 -11.22
CA ILE A 97 0.85 -5.22 -10.35
C ILE A 97 2.17 -5.20 -9.58
N ARG A 98 2.83 -4.06 -9.60
CA ARG A 98 3.97 -3.76 -8.73
C ARG A 98 3.60 -2.60 -7.84
N VAL A 99 3.95 -2.71 -6.57
CA VAL A 99 3.76 -1.64 -5.60
C VAL A 99 5.10 -1.37 -4.96
N ASP A 100 5.48 -0.11 -4.95
CA ASP A 100 6.67 0.41 -4.30
C ASP A 100 6.23 1.43 -3.26
N MET A 101 6.66 1.24 -2.01
CA MET A 101 6.32 2.12 -0.91
C MET A 101 7.58 2.57 -0.20
N LYS A 102 7.69 3.88 0.00
CA LYS A 102 8.78 4.49 0.73
C LYS A 102 8.24 5.48 1.74
N VAL A 103 8.76 5.42 2.96
CA VAL A 103 8.49 6.43 3.99
C VAL A 103 9.69 7.36 4.10
N ASN A 104 9.44 8.66 4.07
CA ASN A 104 10.47 9.68 4.29
C ASN A 104 10.12 10.49 5.54
N GLU A 105 11.14 10.91 6.28
CA GLU A 105 10.99 11.79 7.44
C GLU A 105 10.79 13.25 6.98
N ILE A 106 9.86 13.96 7.61
CA ILE A 106 9.79 15.42 7.57
C ILE A 106 10.13 15.95 8.96
N ARG A 107 11.14 16.82 9.03
CA ARG A 107 11.44 17.61 10.22
C ARG A 107 10.87 19.01 10.05
N GLU A 108 9.94 19.37 10.92
CA GLU A 108 9.55 20.76 11.12
C GLU A 108 10.30 21.31 12.33
N GLU A 109 11.10 22.36 12.13
CA GLU A 109 11.77 23.05 13.24
C GLU A 109 10.71 23.64 14.17
N SER A 110 10.58 23.07 15.36
CA SER A 110 9.68 23.57 16.39
C SER A 110 10.34 24.69 17.17
N THR A 111 9.68 25.85 17.24
CA THR A 111 10.08 26.99 18.08
C THR A 111 10.01 26.70 19.59
N ALA A 112 9.44 25.56 20.00
CA ALA A 112 9.28 25.14 21.39
C ALA A 112 10.27 24.03 21.84
N GLY A 113 11.24 23.64 21.01
CA GLY A 113 12.30 22.71 21.40
C GLY A 113 11.90 21.23 21.50
N VAL A 114 10.70 20.89 21.02
CA VAL A 114 10.27 19.50 20.79
C VAL A 114 10.09 19.30 19.30
N ASP A 115 11.01 18.56 18.67
CA ASP A 115 10.92 18.23 17.25
C ASP A 115 9.65 17.40 17.00
N ASN A 116 8.72 17.95 16.24
CA ASN A 116 7.59 17.19 15.71
C ASN A 116 8.07 16.41 14.49
N VAL A 117 8.46 15.16 14.71
CA VAL A 117 8.84 14.26 13.62
C VAL A 117 7.57 13.76 12.93
N SER A 118 7.40 14.14 11.67
CA SER A 118 6.31 13.67 10.81
C SER A 118 6.87 12.86 9.64
N SER A 119 6.00 12.26 8.83
CA SER A 119 6.42 11.41 7.71
C SER A 119 5.64 11.71 6.44
N VAL A 120 6.24 11.38 5.30
CA VAL A 120 5.55 11.25 4.01
C VAL A 120 5.63 9.80 3.58
N VAL A 121 4.48 9.21 3.26
CA VAL A 121 4.44 7.90 2.61
C VAL A 121 4.21 8.11 1.12
N ASP A 122 5.21 7.74 0.33
CA ASP A 122 5.14 7.66 -1.12
C ASP A 122 4.74 6.24 -1.52
N ARG A 123 3.71 6.12 -2.36
CA ARG A 123 3.23 4.87 -2.92
C ARG A 123 3.14 4.97 -4.43
N THR A 124 3.93 4.16 -5.12
CA THR A 124 3.87 3.99 -6.57
C THR A 124 3.26 2.64 -6.91
N VAL A 125 2.21 2.63 -7.73
CA VAL A 125 1.58 1.41 -8.23
C VAL A 125 1.70 1.37 -9.74
N THR A 126 2.36 0.33 -10.25
CA THR A 126 2.47 0.05 -11.69
C THR A 126 1.55 -1.11 -12.05
N LEU A 127 0.63 -0.85 -12.96
CA LEU A 127 -0.30 -1.81 -13.53
C LEU A 127 0.17 -2.14 -14.95
N GLU A 128 0.45 -3.41 -15.22
CA GLU A 128 0.76 -3.91 -16.55
C GLU A 128 -0.40 -4.78 -17.04
N PHE A 129 -1.06 -4.28 -18.09
CA PHE A 129 -2.18 -4.95 -18.73
C PHE A 129 -1.72 -5.65 -20.01
N PRO A 130 -2.21 -6.86 -20.29
CA PRO A 130 -2.17 -7.43 -21.62
C PRO A 130 -2.76 -6.47 -22.67
N TRP A 131 -2.16 -6.42 -23.86
CA TRP A 131 -2.53 -5.46 -24.91
C TRP A 131 -4.02 -5.50 -25.30
N TYR A 132 -4.65 -6.68 -25.24
CA TYR A 132 -6.06 -6.87 -25.57
C TYR A 132 -7.02 -6.26 -24.52
N MET A 133 -6.51 -5.87 -23.35
CA MET A 133 -7.27 -5.19 -22.30
C MET A 133 -7.27 -3.66 -22.46
N LEU A 134 -6.63 -3.12 -23.49
CA LEU A 134 -6.54 -1.67 -23.74
C LEU A 134 -7.90 -0.93 -23.60
N PRO A 135 -9.04 -1.44 -24.11
CA PRO A 135 -10.33 -0.74 -23.99
C PRO A 135 -10.79 -0.53 -22.54
N MET A 136 -10.41 -1.44 -21.62
CA MET A 136 -10.85 -1.42 -20.22
C MET A 136 -9.76 -0.95 -19.25
N ALA A 137 -8.50 -0.83 -19.71
CA ALA A 137 -7.35 -0.52 -18.86
C ALA A 137 -7.53 0.80 -18.09
N GLY A 138 -8.16 1.82 -18.69
CA GLY A 138 -8.43 3.10 -18.03
C GLY A 138 -9.44 2.97 -16.89
N VAL A 139 -10.53 2.24 -17.10
CA VAL A 139 -11.57 2.01 -16.08
C VAL A 139 -10.99 1.24 -14.89
N ILE A 140 -10.24 0.17 -15.16
CA ILE A 140 -9.59 -0.63 -14.11
C ILE A 140 -8.58 0.22 -13.35
N ALA A 141 -7.73 0.99 -14.05
CA ALA A 141 -6.76 1.87 -13.40
C ALA A 141 -7.43 2.92 -12.49
N GLY A 142 -8.56 3.50 -12.90
CA GLY A 142 -9.32 4.44 -12.08
C GLY A 142 -9.84 3.80 -10.77
N GLN A 143 -10.32 2.55 -10.83
CA GLN A 143 -10.74 1.82 -9.62
C GLN A 143 -9.57 1.54 -8.67
N PHE A 144 -8.39 1.24 -9.22
CA PHE A 144 -7.17 1.11 -8.41
C PHE A 144 -6.80 2.44 -7.77
N GLU A 145 -6.86 3.55 -8.50
CA GLU A 145 -6.54 4.88 -8.00
C GLU A 145 -7.47 5.29 -6.85
N GLU A 146 -8.78 5.06 -6.97
CA GLU A 146 -9.75 5.28 -5.90
C GLU A 146 -9.42 4.48 -4.63
N GLU A 147 -9.13 3.18 -4.78
CA GLU A 147 -8.81 2.32 -3.65
C GLU A 147 -7.44 2.64 -3.01
N ILE A 148 -6.45 3.04 -3.81
CA ILE A 148 -5.15 3.50 -3.31
C ILE A 148 -5.35 4.78 -2.47
N ASN A 149 -6.07 5.77 -3.00
CA ASN A 149 -6.33 7.01 -2.28
C ASN A 149 -7.10 6.78 -0.97
N ARG A 150 -8.09 5.87 -0.99
CA ARG A 150 -8.81 5.46 0.22
C ARG A 150 -7.86 4.83 1.23
N THR A 151 -7.03 3.87 0.80
CA THR A 151 -6.07 3.18 1.69
C THR A 151 -5.10 4.17 2.35
N MET A 152 -4.53 5.10 1.57
CA MET A 152 -3.62 6.12 2.10
C MET A 152 -4.32 7.07 3.09
N THR A 153 -5.59 7.41 2.82
CA THR A 153 -6.43 8.24 3.70
C THR A 153 -6.70 7.55 5.03
N GLU A 154 -7.07 6.27 5.02
CA GLU A 154 -7.33 5.51 6.25
C GLU A 154 -6.04 5.27 7.04
N MET A 155 -4.91 5.04 6.36
CA MET A 155 -3.59 4.91 7.00
C MET A 155 -3.22 6.18 7.76
N LYS A 156 -3.39 7.34 7.11
CA LYS A 156 -3.18 8.65 7.73
C LYS A 156 -4.05 8.81 8.98
N LYS A 157 -5.36 8.58 8.86
CA LYS A 157 -6.30 8.72 9.99
C LYS A 157 -5.92 7.83 11.18
N TYR A 158 -5.55 6.58 10.90
CA TYR A 158 -5.19 5.62 11.93
C TYR A 158 -3.92 6.04 12.68
N LEU A 159 -2.85 6.36 11.93
CA LEU A 159 -1.57 6.76 12.51
C LEU A 159 -1.65 8.08 13.28
N GLU A 160 -2.33 9.09 12.73
CA GLU A 160 -2.55 10.36 13.41
C GLU A 160 -3.45 10.19 14.65
N GLY A 161 -4.42 9.28 14.58
CA GLY A 161 -5.26 8.89 15.71
C GLY A 161 -4.47 8.25 16.87
N LEU A 162 -3.46 7.43 16.57
CA LEU A 162 -2.58 6.84 17.58
C LEU A 162 -1.64 7.89 18.21
N ALA A 163 -1.07 8.79 17.40
CA ALA A 163 -0.19 9.85 17.89
C ALA A 163 -0.90 10.79 18.88
N ASN A 164 -2.18 11.09 18.62
CA ASN A 164 -3.01 11.92 19.48
C ASN A 164 -3.44 11.24 20.79
N GLN A 165 -3.40 9.90 20.87
CA GLN A 165 -3.72 9.15 22.08
C GLN A 165 -2.51 8.93 22.99
N GLY A 166 -1.30 8.95 22.43
CA GLY A 166 -0.04 8.84 23.19
C GLY A 166 0.45 10.13 23.84
N THR A 167 -0.32 11.22 23.74
CA THR A 167 0.01 12.57 24.27
C THR A 167 -0.85 13.02 25.46
N ALA A 168 -1.61 12.10 26.08
CA ALA A 168 -2.43 12.35 27.27
C ALA A 168 -1.73 11.97 28.58
#